data_AF-A0A962WAG5-F1
#
_entry.id   AF-A0A962WAG5-F1
#
_cell.length_a   1.000
_cell.length_b   1.000
_cell.length_c   1.000
_cell.angle_alpha   90.00
_cell.angle_beta   90.00
_cell.angle_gamma   90.00
#
_symmetry.space_group_name_H-M   'P 1'
#
loop_
_entity.id
_entity.type
_entity.pdbx_description
1 polymer ?
#
loop_
_entity_poly.entity_id
_entity_poly.type
_entity_poly.pdbx_seq_one_letter_code
_entity_poly.pdbx_strand_id
1 'polypeptide(L)'
;IIMMATTAIISYKMGLDRALTVTFFPTIILAWTIERMSILWEEEGVHEVLVQGGGSLLVAVLSYLLMSNRLVEHLTFNFPELTLSLLGIILVLGRYTGYRLSELYRFRDLDKQQ
;
A
#
# COMPACT_ATOMS: atom_id res chain seq x y z
N ILE A 1 1.17 5.98 -16.97
CA ILE A 1 -0.10 6.17 -17.69
C ILE A 1 0.06 5.88 -19.18
N ILE A 2 1.00 6.52 -19.89
CA ILE A 2 1.19 6.30 -21.33
C ILE A 2 1.45 4.83 -21.70
N MET A 3 2.39 4.16 -21.04
CA MET A 3 2.67 2.72 -21.29
C MET A 3 1.43 1.83 -21.04
N MET A 4 0.69 2.07 -19.95
CA MET A 4 -0.53 1.33 -19.63
C MET A 4 -1.63 1.58 -20.67
N ALA A 5 -1.82 2.84 -21.08
CA ALA A 5 -2.80 3.23 -22.10
C ALA A 5 -2.48 2.60 -23.46
N THR A 6 -1.20 2.55 -23.85
CA THR A 6 -0.77 1.88 -25.08
C THR A 6 -1.06 0.39 -25.05
N THR A 7 -0.76 -0.30 -23.94
CA THR A 7 -1.10 -1.73 -23.78
C THR A 7 -2.61 -1.95 -23.80
N ALA A 8 -3.41 -1.06 -23.20
CA ALA A 8 -4.88 -1.12 -23.21
C ALA A 8 -5.45 -1.09 -24.64
N ILE A 9 -4.98 -0.15 -25.47
CA ILE A 9 -5.46 0.07 -26.84
C ILE A 9 -5.11 -1.13 -27.73
N ILE A 10 -3.90 -1.69 -27.56
CA ILE A 10 -3.48 -2.88 -28.29
C ILE A 10 -4.34 -4.09 -27.90
N SER A 11 -4.59 -4.28 -26.60
CA SER A 11 -5.46 -5.36 -26.11
C SER A 11 -6.93 -5.20 -26.52
N TYR A 12 -7.45 -3.97 -26.59
CA TYR A 12 -8.80 -3.68 -27.08
C TYR A 12 -8.97 -4.13 -28.53
N LYS A 13 -7.99 -3.85 -29.40
CA LYS A 13 -8.01 -4.25 -30.81
C LYS A 13 -7.93 -5.77 -31.02
N MET A 14 -7.44 -6.54 -30.04
CA MET A 14 -7.33 -8.00 -30.11
C MET A 14 -8.58 -8.74 -29.59
N GLY A 15 -9.65 -8.01 -29.23
CA GLY A 15 -10.90 -8.64 -28.75
C GLY A 15 -10.78 -9.33 -27.40
N LEU A 16 -9.79 -8.92 -26.59
CA LEU A 16 -9.53 -9.51 -25.28
C LEU A 16 -10.21 -8.66 -24.19
N ASP A 17 -11.53 -8.76 -24.05
CA ASP A 17 -12.31 -7.98 -23.06
C ASP A 17 -11.77 -8.09 -21.62
N ARG A 18 -11.14 -9.23 -21.28
CA ARG A 18 -10.50 -9.43 -19.98
C ARG A 18 -9.24 -8.57 -19.74
N ALA A 19 -8.52 -8.18 -20.79
CA ALA A 19 -7.33 -7.34 -20.65
C ALA A 19 -7.68 -5.87 -20.38
N LEU A 20 -8.88 -5.43 -20.77
CA LEU A 20 -9.36 -4.09 -20.51
C LEU A 20 -9.53 -3.85 -19.02
N THR A 21 -10.21 -4.76 -18.30
CA THR A 21 -10.43 -4.64 -16.86
C THR A 21 -9.12 -4.58 -16.06
N VAL A 22 -8.12 -5.39 -16.43
CA VAL A 22 -6.80 -5.38 -15.78
C VAL A 22 -6.05 -4.07 -16.04
N THR A 23 -6.25 -3.45 -17.20
CA THR A 23 -5.59 -2.19 -17.56
C THR A 23 -6.30 -0.96 -16.98
N PHE A 24 -7.62 -1.03 -16.80
CA PHE A 24 -8.39 0.03 -16.15
C PHE A 24 -8.16 0.07 -14.64
N PHE A 25 -7.81 -1.06 -14.02
CA PHE A 25 -7.62 -1.12 -12.57
C PHE A 25 -6.59 -0.09 -12.03
N PRO A 26 -5.35 0.00 -12.56
CA PRO A 26 -4.42 1.07 -12.18
C PRO A 26 -4.95 2.47 -12.46
N THR A 27 -5.70 2.65 -13.55
CA THR A 27 -6.26 3.96 -13.92
C THR A 27 -7.31 4.41 -12.91
N ILE A 28 -8.17 3.49 -12.46
CA ILE A 28 -9.18 3.73 -11.43
C ILE A 28 -8.53 4.07 -10.09
N ILE A 29 -7.49 3.33 -9.69
CA ILE A 29 -6.73 3.63 -8.44
C ILE A 29 -6.12 5.03 -8.50
N LEU A 30 -5.53 5.40 -9.64
CA LEU A 30 -4.93 6.73 -9.81
C LEU A 30 -5.99 7.84 -9.74
N ALA A 31 -7.13 7.66 -10.43
CA ALA A 31 -8.22 8.62 -10.39
C ALA A 31 -8.76 8.80 -8.96
N TRP A 32 -8.99 7.71 -8.25
CA TRP A 32 -9.42 7.73 -6.85
C TRP A 32 -8.38 8.38 -5.92
N THR A 33 -7.10 8.13 -6.17
CA THR A 33 -6.01 8.78 -5.42
C THR A 33 -5.99 10.29 -5.66
N ILE A 34 -6.19 10.74 -6.90
CA ILE A 34 -6.24 12.17 -7.24
C ILE A 34 -7.47 12.82 -6.59
N GLU A 35 -8.63 12.19 -6.66
CA GLU A 35 -9.86 12.67 -6.04
C GLU A 35 -9.67 12.88 -4.53
N ARG A 36 -9.16 11.86 -3.82
CA ARG A 36 -8.90 11.97 -2.38
C ARG A 36 -7.88 13.05 -2.04
N MET A 37 -6.82 13.19 -2.84
CA MET A 37 -5.82 14.25 -2.64
C MET A 37 -6.38 15.65 -2.95
N SER A 38 -7.31 15.76 -3.90
CA SER A 38 -7.99 17.02 -4.23
C SER A 38 -8.94 17.44 -3.11
N ILE A 39 -9.71 16.51 -2.54
CA ILE A 39 -10.58 16.78 -1.39
C ILE A 39 -9.74 17.21 -0.19
N LEU A 40 -8.63 16.51 0.09
CA LEU A 40 -7.71 16.89 1.16
C LEU A 40 -7.17 18.32 1.00
N TRP A 41 -6.87 18.71 -0.24
CA TRP A 41 -6.42 20.06 -0.57
C TRP A 41 -7.49 21.12 -0.29
N GLU A 42 -8.74 20.82 -0.61
CA GLU A 42 -9.88 21.72 -0.39
C GLU A 42 -10.29 21.81 1.09
N GLU A 43 -10.25 20.68 1.82
CA GLU A 43 -10.74 20.59 3.21
C GLU A 43 -9.68 21.02 4.25
N GLU A 44 -8.46 20.50 4.16
CA GLU A 44 -7.40 20.70 5.16
C GLU A 44 -6.36 21.76 4.72
N GLY A 45 -6.42 22.16 3.44
CA GLY A 45 -5.55 23.18 2.86
C GLY A 45 -4.20 22.65 2.37
N VAL A 46 -3.50 23.53 1.64
CA VAL A 46 -2.26 23.19 0.90
C VAL A 46 -1.13 22.68 1.81
N HIS A 47 -1.04 23.21 3.03
CA HIS A 47 0.02 22.86 3.97
C HIS A 47 -0.07 21.39 4.39
N GLU A 48 -1.28 20.90 4.69
CA GLU A 48 -1.49 19.53 5.14
C GLU A 48 -1.20 18.52 4.02
N VAL A 49 -1.62 18.83 2.78
CA VAL A 49 -1.30 18.00 1.60
C VAL A 49 0.21 17.93 1.35
N LEU A 50 0.94 19.05 1.50
CA LEU A 50 2.39 19.09 1.35
C LEU A 50 3.09 18.27 2.44
N VAL A 51 2.63 18.32 3.68
CA VAL A 51 3.20 17.54 4.78
C VAL A 51 2.90 16.05 4.61
N GLN A 52 1.67 15.68 4.23
CA GLN A 52 1.31 14.27 4.02
C GLN A 52 2.00 13.67 2.78
N GLY A 53 1.99 14.38 1.65
CA GLY A 53 2.67 13.96 0.43
C GLY A 53 4.20 13.97 0.58
N GLY A 54 4.75 15.05 1.14
CA GLY A 54 6.18 15.22 1.38
C GLY A 54 6.72 14.26 2.44
N GLY A 55 5.99 14.05 3.54
CA GLY A 55 6.33 13.08 4.58
C GLY A 55 6.37 11.65 4.03
N SER A 56 5.39 11.28 3.20
CA SER A 56 5.38 9.97 2.52
C SER A 56 6.58 9.80 1.59
N LEU A 57 6.90 10.82 0.78
CA LEU A 57 8.05 10.80 -0.10
C LEU A 57 9.38 10.70 0.68
N LEU A 58 9.51 11.46 1.77
CA LEU A 58 10.69 11.43 2.63
C LEU A 58 10.90 10.05 3.24
N VAL A 59 9.85 9.45 3.82
CA VAL A 59 9.92 8.10 4.37
C VAL A 59 10.27 7.07 3.29
N ALA A 60 9.72 7.21 2.08
CA ALA A 60 10.03 6.32 0.95
C ALA A 60 11.51 6.42 0.53
N VAL A 61 12.07 7.63 0.44
CA VAL A 61 13.48 7.84 0.10
C VAL A 61 14.40 7.28 1.18
N LEU A 62 14.11 7.54 2.45
CA LEU A 62 14.90 6.97 3.55
C LEU A 62 14.84 5.45 3.57
N SER A 63 13.65 4.88 3.37
CA SER A 63 13.47 3.43 3.31
C SER A 63 14.26 2.82 2.14
N TYR A 64 14.24 3.47 0.97
CA TYR A 64 15.02 3.03 -0.19
C TYR A 64 16.52 3.04 0.09
N LEU A 65 17.05 4.10 0.72
CA LEU A 65 18.46 4.18 1.07
C LEU A 65 18.87 3.07 2.06
N LEU A 66 18.01 2.77 3.04
CA LEU A 66 18.23 1.67 3.99
C LEU A 66 18.20 0.30 3.30
N MET A 67 17.25 0.08 2.39
CA MET A 67 17.11 -1.19 1.66
C MET A 67 18.23 -1.39 0.63
N SER A 68 18.79 -0.30 0.09
CA SER A 68 19.91 -0.35 -0.85
C SER A 68 21.23 -0.81 -0.20
N ASN A 69 21.28 -1.01 1.12
CA ASN A 69 22.45 -1.57 1.78
C ASN A 69 22.51 -3.09 1.53
N ARG A 70 23.64 -3.56 0.98
CA ARG A 70 23.92 -4.99 0.73
C ARG A 70 23.66 -5.90 1.93
N LEU A 71 23.84 -5.41 3.15
CA LEU A 71 23.54 -6.20 4.36
C LEU A 71 22.04 -6.49 4.49
N VAL A 72 21.18 -5.48 4.27
CA VAL A 72 19.73 -5.61 4.40
C VAL A 72 19.16 -6.44 3.25
N GLU A 73 19.65 -6.22 2.05
CA GLU A 73 19.33 -7.04 0.88
C GLU A 73 19.68 -8.51 1.13
N HIS A 74 20.93 -8.80 1.52
CA HIS A 74 21.38 -10.17 1.75
C HIS A 74 20.59 -10.87 2.86
N LEU A 75 20.33 -10.19 3.99
CA LEU A 75 19.56 -10.74 5.10
C LEU A 75 18.11 -11.04 4.71
N THR A 76 17.45 -10.13 3.99
CA THR A 76 16.03 -10.28 3.61
C THR A 76 15.83 -11.37 2.56
N PHE A 77 16.74 -11.50 1.59
CA PHE A 77 16.64 -12.49 0.52
C PHE A 77 17.09 -13.90 0.96
N ASN A 78 18.07 -14.03 1.86
CA ASN A 78 18.55 -15.34 2.30
C ASN A 78 17.74 -15.89 3.49
N PHE A 79 17.19 -15.03 4.34
CA PHE A 79 16.45 -15.43 5.54
C PHE A 79 15.01 -14.89 5.52
N PRO A 80 14.09 -15.53 4.78
CA PRO A 80 12.68 -15.15 4.75
C PRO A 80 12.00 -15.24 6.13
N GLU A 81 12.56 -16.01 7.06
CA GLU A 81 12.14 -16.06 8.47
C GLU A 81 12.23 -14.69 9.16
N LEU A 82 13.21 -13.86 8.81
CA LEU A 82 13.32 -12.49 9.35
C LEU A 82 12.14 -11.64 8.91
N THR A 83 11.70 -11.76 7.65
CA THR A 83 10.53 -11.05 7.13
C THR A 83 9.24 -11.49 7.83
N LEU A 84 9.09 -12.79 8.14
CA LEU A 84 7.96 -13.31 8.93
C LEU A 84 7.99 -12.80 10.37
N SER A 85 9.18 -12.75 10.99
CA SER A 85 9.32 -12.19 12.35
C SER A 85 8.99 -10.70 12.39
N LEU A 86 9.41 -9.94 11.38
CA LEU A 86 9.11 -8.52 11.23
C LEU A 86 7.61 -8.29 11.05
N LEU A 87 6.94 -9.13 10.26
CA LEU A 87 5.48 -9.12 10.12
C LEU A 87 4.80 -9.33 11.48
N GLY A 88 5.28 -10.29 12.29
CA GLY A 88 4.80 -10.52 13.65
C GLY A 88 4.94 -9.28 14.54
N ILE A 89 6.09 -8.61 14.51
CA ILE A 89 6.33 -7.36 15.25
C ILE A 89 5.37 -6.26 14.79
N ILE A 90 5.17 -6.10 13.48
CA ILE A 90 4.25 -5.08 12.93
C ILE A 90 2.80 -5.33 13.35
N LEU A 91 2.37 -6.61 13.41
CA LEU A 91 1.04 -6.99 13.91
C LEU A 91 0.88 -6.69 15.40
N VAL A 92 1.90 -6.96 16.21
CA VAL A 92 1.90 -6.62 17.65
C VAL A 92 1.84 -5.10 17.88
N LEU A 93 2.55 -4.32 17.05
CA LEU A 93 2.50 -2.86 17.08
C LEU A 93 1.14 -2.29 16.63
N GLY A 94 0.23 -3.12 16.11
CA GLY A 94 -1.15 -2.73 15.77
C GLY A 94 -1.27 -1.82 14.55
N ARG A 95 -0.25 -1.77 13.69
CA ARG A 95 -0.24 -0.92 12.47
C ARG A 95 -0.82 -1.58 11.22
N TYR A 96 -1.23 -2.85 11.30
CA TYR A 96 -1.86 -3.54 10.16
C TYR A 96 -3.39 -3.60 10.35
N THR A 97 -4.09 -2.81 9.53
CA THR A 97 -5.51 -2.99 9.16
C THR A 97 -6.44 -3.44 10.30
N GLY A 98 -6.52 -2.64 11.39
CA GLY A 98 -7.62 -2.75 12.35
C GLY A 98 -7.75 -4.07 13.11
N TYR A 99 -6.75 -4.95 13.06
CA TYR A 99 -6.70 -6.16 13.88
C TYR A 99 -5.50 -6.06 14.81
N ARG A 100 -5.73 -5.55 16.02
CA ARG A 100 -4.78 -5.82 17.10
C ARG A 100 -4.90 -7.30 17.45
N LEU A 101 -3.78 -8.02 17.55
CA LEU A 101 -3.76 -9.36 18.17
C LEU A 101 -4.43 -9.35 19.56
N SER A 102 -4.35 -8.22 20.27
CA SER A 102 -5.05 -8.00 21.54
C SER A 102 -6.57 -7.84 21.40
N GLU A 103 -7.09 -7.37 20.27
CA GLU A 103 -8.54 -7.35 20.00
C GLU A 103 -9.06 -8.76 19.72
N LEU A 104 -8.33 -9.57 18.95
CA LEU A 104 -8.70 -10.98 18.73
C LEU A 104 -8.78 -11.77 20.04
N TYR A 105 -7.87 -11.49 20.99
CA TYR A 105 -7.91 -12.10 22.33
C TYR A 105 -9.06 -11.56 23.19
N ARG A 106 -9.34 -10.24 23.14
CA ARG A 106 -10.42 -9.60 23.91
C ARG A 106 -11.83 -9.98 23.41
N PHE A 107 -12.01 -10.19 22.11
CA PHE A 107 -13.30 -10.58 21.52
C PHE A 107 -13.60 -12.08 21.62
N ARG A 108 -12.62 -12.91 22.00
CA ARG A 108 -12.85 -14.34 22.25
C ARG A 108 -13.69 -14.62 23.48
N ASP A 109 -13.77 -13.68 24.42
CA ASP A 109 -14.63 -13.79 25.61
C ASP A 109 -16.09 -13.37 25.36
N LEU A 110 -16.41 -12.77 24.20
CA LEU A 110 -17.78 -12.37 23.84
C LEU A 110 -18.59 -13.49 23.16
N ASP A 111 -17.92 -14.52 22.61
CA ASP A 111 -18.58 -15.71 22.02
C ASP A 111 -18.91 -16.78 23.07
N LYS A 112 -18.49 -16.58 24.33
CA LYS A 112 -18.84 -17.47 25.47
C LYS A 112 -20.09 -17.02 26.24
N GLN A 113 -20.78 -15.96 25.79
CA GLN A 113 -21.99 -15.45 26.44
C GLN A 113 -23.21 -15.31 25.50
N GLN A 114 -23.28 -16.10 24.43
CA GLN A 114 -24.56 -16.40 23.75
C GLN A 114 -24.82 -17.90 23.71
#